data_AF-A0A955EGC2-F1
#
_entry.id   AF-A0A955EGC2-F1
#
_cell.length_a   1.000
_cell.length_b   1.000
_cell.length_c   1.000
_cell.angle_alpha   90.00
_cell.angle_beta   90.00
_cell.angle_gamma   90.00
#
_symmetry.space_group_name_H-M   'P 1'
#
loop_
_entity.id
_entity.type
_entity.pdbx_description
1 polymer ?
#
loop_
_entity_poly.entity_id
_entity_poly.type
_entity_poly.pdbx_seq_one_letter_code
_entity_poly.pdbx_strand_id
1 'polypeptide(L)'
;MGKDAAPPPAAVPSASNVSFKTRARTIDHLGRGQIADAPTAVSELWKNAWDAYATNVSLNIFDGAIVVAAVIDDGVGMSASDFVDRWLVIGTESKIDGPPPPPPADFKGPARQRQGEKGIGRLSAAFLAPATLVLSQQQGGSTSAVLVDWRLFENPFLSLDQIVIPVRTFSDHAAVLADLPLMVEVVLSNLGYVGEEGTRVLTEEWQRFADEERAEGANSTADRIIEFWKELPLQQRHLDEWPVTAEVSTKGTALYLLGAHHELSVWLEASYEDQEAKDVKARLTDILTGFTDTLTPHPVEFGYEVLTFRGATPRRVLSSTDVFDLDDFRQLEHRVEGRFDDAGVFRGTVHAFGEDLGERIIQPNRPLPKARTDRPGPFDFAIGTFEQVAANSSHTARRHKDLADQVAKYGGVRVYRDGLRVMPYGSAEADFFALEETRQKHAGRYF
;
A
#
# COMPACT_ATOMS: atom_id res chain seq x y z
N MET A 1 0.77 86.84 12.48
CA MET A 1 0.93 85.56 13.19
C MET A 1 -0.02 84.55 12.56
N GLY A 2 0.48 83.80 11.58
CA GLY A 2 -0.27 82.72 10.93
C GLY A 2 -0.34 81.51 11.86
N LYS A 3 -1.52 80.90 11.97
CA LYS A 3 -1.72 79.65 12.70
C LYS A 3 -1.33 78.50 11.78
N ASP A 4 -0.29 77.77 12.16
CA ASP A 4 0.10 76.51 11.54
C ASP A 4 -1.03 75.47 11.75
N ALA A 5 -1.55 74.96 10.65
CA ALA A 5 -2.48 73.84 10.64
C ALA A 5 -1.67 72.53 10.72
N ALA A 6 -2.02 71.67 11.68
CA ALA A 6 -1.41 70.36 11.84
C ALA A 6 -1.67 69.46 10.60
N PRO A 7 -0.71 68.59 10.22
CA PRO A 7 -0.88 67.69 9.08
C PRO A 7 -1.94 66.61 9.38
N PRO A 8 -2.63 66.08 8.35
CA PRO A 8 -3.64 65.05 8.54
C PRO A 8 -3.02 63.75 9.07
N PRO A 9 -3.78 62.95 9.84
CA PRO A 9 -3.29 61.68 10.36
C PRO A 9 -2.96 60.72 9.21
N ALA A 10 -1.85 60.01 9.36
CA ALA A 10 -1.39 58.98 8.42
C ALA A 10 -2.48 57.92 8.20
N ALA A 11 -2.65 57.52 6.93
CA ALA A 11 -3.61 56.49 6.54
C ALA A 11 -3.34 55.20 7.33
N VAL A 12 -4.38 54.72 8.02
CA VAL A 12 -4.37 53.41 8.71
C VAL A 12 -4.14 52.34 7.63
N PRO A 13 -3.16 51.42 7.79
CA PRO A 13 -2.98 50.34 6.82
C PRO A 13 -4.27 49.52 6.76
N SER A 14 -4.80 49.31 5.56
CA SER A 14 -5.96 48.45 5.35
C SER A 14 -5.61 47.04 5.83
N ALA A 15 -6.12 46.64 6.99
CA ALA A 15 -6.00 45.28 7.47
C ALA A 15 -6.75 44.36 6.51
N SER A 16 -6.01 43.62 5.69
CA SER A 16 -6.57 42.54 4.88
C SER A 16 -6.50 41.27 5.71
N ASN A 17 -7.67 40.73 6.05
CA ASN A 17 -7.77 39.38 6.58
C ASN A 17 -7.48 38.42 5.43
N VAL A 18 -6.47 37.57 5.57
CA VAL A 18 -6.09 36.57 4.56
C VAL A 18 -6.35 35.17 5.14
N SER A 19 -7.04 34.32 4.39
CA SER A 19 -7.23 32.91 4.74
C SER A 19 -5.99 32.09 4.35
N PHE A 20 -5.75 31.00 5.07
CA PHE A 20 -4.77 29.99 4.64
C PHE A 20 -5.14 29.47 3.24
N LYS A 21 -4.13 29.28 2.40
CA LYS A 21 -4.25 28.66 1.08
C LYS A 21 -3.44 27.37 1.07
N THR A 22 -4.04 26.28 0.61
CA THR A 22 -3.37 24.99 0.46
C THR A 22 -2.82 24.85 -0.95
N ARG A 23 -1.51 24.67 -1.07
CA ARG A 23 -0.84 24.49 -2.37
C ARG A 23 -1.00 23.05 -2.85
N ALA A 24 -1.00 22.85 -4.18
CA ALA A 24 -1.10 21.52 -4.77
C ALA A 24 -0.01 20.57 -4.26
N ARG A 25 1.22 21.09 -4.11
CA ARG A 25 2.40 20.37 -3.61
C ARG A 25 2.25 19.75 -2.22
N THR A 26 1.27 20.18 -1.42
CA THR A 26 0.97 19.51 -0.15
C THR A 26 0.57 18.05 -0.35
N ILE A 27 -0.10 17.71 -1.46
CA ILE A 27 -0.45 16.32 -1.78
C ILE A 27 0.77 15.48 -2.12
N ASP A 28 1.69 16.02 -2.92
CA ASP A 28 2.92 15.34 -3.28
C ASP A 28 3.77 14.98 -2.05
N HIS A 29 3.92 15.94 -1.12
CA HIS A 29 4.64 15.71 0.14
C HIS A 29 3.95 14.69 1.06
N LEU A 30 2.61 14.65 1.08
CA LEU A 30 1.87 13.68 1.89
C LEU A 30 1.90 12.28 1.29
N GLY A 31 1.91 12.16 -0.04
CA GLY A 31 1.97 10.88 -0.75
C GLY A 31 3.38 10.33 -0.86
N ARG A 32 4.14 10.83 -1.85
CA ARG A 32 5.50 10.35 -2.14
C ARG A 32 6.46 10.58 -0.98
N GLY A 33 6.33 11.72 -0.29
CA GLY A 33 7.23 12.09 0.80
C GLY A 33 7.12 11.28 2.08
N GLN A 34 6.05 10.47 2.27
CA GLN A 34 5.83 9.71 3.50
C GLN A 34 6.00 8.19 3.35
N ILE A 35 6.23 7.72 2.13
CA ILE A 35 6.29 6.29 1.82
C ILE A 35 7.74 5.93 1.53
N ALA A 36 8.24 4.93 2.25
CA ALA A 36 9.64 4.54 2.18
C ALA A 36 9.97 3.75 0.91
N ASP A 37 9.11 2.80 0.53
CA ASP A 37 9.37 1.86 -0.56
C ASP A 37 8.06 1.32 -1.19
N ALA A 38 8.17 0.63 -2.33
CA ALA A 38 7.02 0.10 -3.06
C ALA A 38 6.26 -0.99 -2.28
N PRO A 39 6.91 -1.93 -1.57
CA PRO A 39 6.21 -2.92 -0.78
C PRO A 39 5.36 -2.30 0.34
N THR A 40 5.87 -1.26 1.02
CA THR A 40 5.10 -0.51 2.01
C THR A 40 3.88 0.14 1.36
N ALA A 41 4.06 0.78 0.19
CA ALA A 41 2.97 1.39 -0.57
C ALA A 41 1.87 0.37 -0.93
N VAL A 42 2.25 -0.82 -1.40
CA VAL A 42 1.34 -1.93 -1.71
C VAL A 42 0.61 -2.41 -0.44
N SER A 43 1.33 -2.56 0.68
CA SER A 43 0.72 -2.98 1.95
C SER A 43 -0.35 -1.99 2.45
N GLU A 44 -0.15 -0.68 2.24
CA GLU A 44 -1.16 0.33 2.56
C GLU A 44 -2.39 0.23 1.65
N LEU A 45 -2.21 -0.09 0.37
CA LEU A 45 -3.33 -0.35 -0.55
C LEU A 45 -4.09 -1.64 -0.16
N TRP A 46 -3.39 -2.68 0.29
CA TRP A 46 -4.02 -3.91 0.81
C TRP A 46 -4.79 -3.65 2.11
N LYS A 47 -4.30 -2.77 3.00
CA LYS A 47 -5.07 -2.32 4.17
C LYS A 47 -6.35 -1.58 3.76
N ASN A 48 -6.34 -0.80 2.68
CA ASN A 48 -7.57 -0.17 2.17
C ASN A 48 -8.57 -1.22 1.66
N ALA A 49 -8.10 -2.28 0.98
CA ALA A 49 -8.94 -3.41 0.59
C ALA A 49 -9.53 -4.13 1.82
N TRP A 50 -8.72 -4.33 2.87
CA TRP A 50 -9.18 -4.87 4.15
C TRP A 50 -10.29 -4.02 4.77
N ASP A 51 -10.10 -2.71 4.82
CA ASP A 51 -11.09 -1.73 5.34
C ASP A 51 -12.36 -1.69 4.48
N ALA A 52 -12.25 -2.03 3.19
CA ALA A 52 -13.37 -2.19 2.26
C ALA A 52 -14.04 -3.57 2.35
N TYR A 53 -13.71 -4.39 3.35
CA TYR A 53 -14.25 -5.74 3.53
C TYR A 53 -13.97 -6.70 2.37
N ALA A 54 -12.88 -6.49 1.62
CA ALA A 54 -12.42 -7.44 0.61
C ALA A 54 -12.03 -8.77 1.25
N THR A 55 -12.36 -9.89 0.61
CA THR A 55 -11.88 -11.22 0.95
C THR A 55 -10.63 -11.59 0.18
N ASN A 56 -10.39 -10.97 -0.97
CA ASN A 56 -9.20 -11.18 -1.79
C ASN A 56 -8.64 -9.85 -2.30
N VAL A 57 -7.31 -9.75 -2.33
CA VAL A 57 -6.60 -8.65 -2.98
C VAL A 57 -5.43 -9.19 -3.80
N SER A 58 -5.15 -8.62 -4.97
CA SER A 58 -3.97 -8.99 -5.75
C SER A 58 -3.18 -7.78 -6.20
N LEU A 59 -1.87 -7.97 -6.37
CA LEU A 59 -1.01 -7.08 -7.14
C LEU A 59 -0.65 -7.77 -8.44
N ASN A 60 -1.10 -7.21 -9.56
CA ASN A 60 -0.84 -7.72 -10.90
C ASN A 60 0.15 -6.80 -11.62
N ILE A 61 1.27 -7.32 -12.11
CA ILE A 61 2.32 -6.54 -12.78
C ILE A 61 2.42 -7.00 -14.24
N PHE A 62 2.22 -6.08 -15.19
CA PHE A 62 2.04 -6.38 -16.60
C PHE A 62 3.18 -5.81 -17.45
N ASP A 63 3.75 -6.65 -18.31
CA ASP A 63 4.75 -6.21 -19.31
C ASP A 63 4.18 -5.23 -20.35
N GLY A 64 5.05 -4.51 -21.04
CA GLY A 64 4.63 -3.55 -22.06
C GLY A 64 5.66 -2.45 -22.28
N ALA A 65 5.40 -1.59 -23.26
CA ALA A 65 6.22 -0.40 -23.49
C ALA A 65 6.17 0.54 -22.27
N ILE A 66 4.99 0.67 -21.66
CA ILE A 66 4.78 1.27 -20.35
C ILE A 66 4.29 0.16 -19.44
N VAL A 67 5.07 -0.13 -18.38
CA VAL A 67 4.68 -1.14 -17.39
C VAL A 67 3.43 -0.65 -16.66
N VAL A 68 2.42 -1.51 -16.62
CA VAL A 68 1.21 -1.28 -15.83
C VAL A 68 1.24 -2.23 -14.65
N ALA A 69 0.91 -1.74 -13.46
CA ALA A 69 0.56 -2.61 -12.34
C ALA A 69 -0.91 -2.36 -11.95
N ALA A 70 -1.54 -3.31 -11.28
CA ALA A 70 -2.90 -3.15 -10.78
C ALA A 70 -3.02 -3.73 -9.38
N VAL A 71 -3.57 -2.97 -8.44
CA VAL A 71 -4.06 -3.52 -7.17
C VAL A 71 -5.56 -3.76 -7.31
N ILE A 72 -5.98 -5.00 -7.16
CA ILE A 72 -7.35 -5.43 -7.43
C ILE A 72 -7.94 -6.06 -6.18
N ASP A 73 -9.11 -5.62 -5.75
CA ASP A 73 -9.86 -6.19 -4.63
C ASP A 73 -11.33 -6.49 -4.96
N ASP A 74 -11.93 -7.39 -4.19
CA ASP A 74 -13.34 -7.78 -4.24
C ASP A 74 -14.19 -7.12 -3.13
N GLY A 75 -13.73 -5.98 -2.61
CA GLY A 75 -14.39 -5.24 -1.54
C GLY A 75 -15.71 -4.59 -1.96
N VAL A 76 -16.26 -3.75 -1.08
CA VAL A 76 -17.57 -3.09 -1.29
C VAL A 76 -17.63 -2.18 -2.51
N GLY A 77 -16.49 -1.68 -2.97
CA GLY A 77 -16.40 -0.69 -4.04
C GLY A 77 -16.92 0.70 -3.65
N MET A 78 -16.80 1.64 -4.59
CA MET A 78 -17.09 3.06 -4.44
C MET A 78 -17.97 3.54 -5.60
N SER A 79 -18.90 4.44 -5.28
CA SER A 79 -19.67 5.19 -6.27
C SER A 79 -18.90 6.44 -6.77
N ALA A 80 -19.39 7.08 -7.83
CA ALA A 80 -18.86 8.36 -8.29
C ALA A 80 -18.95 9.45 -7.21
N SER A 81 -20.02 9.46 -6.41
CA SER A 81 -20.12 10.35 -5.24
C SER A 81 -19.09 10.01 -4.17
N ASP A 82 -18.79 8.73 -3.92
CA ASP A 82 -17.72 8.36 -3.00
C ASP A 82 -16.35 8.87 -3.48
N PHE A 83 -16.10 8.85 -4.79
CA PHE A 83 -14.87 9.45 -5.33
C PHE A 83 -14.78 10.95 -5.05
N VAL A 84 -15.85 11.69 -5.36
CA VAL A 84 -15.88 13.16 -5.21
C VAL A 84 -15.86 13.58 -3.75
N ASP A 85 -16.67 12.95 -2.90
CA ASP A 85 -16.93 13.41 -1.53
C ASP A 85 -15.96 12.80 -0.50
N ARG A 86 -15.31 11.67 -0.83
CA ARG A 86 -14.48 10.91 0.13
C ARG A 86 -13.08 10.64 -0.37
N TRP A 87 -12.93 10.20 -1.63
CA TRP A 87 -11.62 9.78 -2.16
C TRP A 87 -10.72 10.99 -2.48
N LEU A 88 -11.27 12.00 -3.15
CA LEU A 88 -10.54 13.22 -3.56
C LEU A 88 -10.44 14.26 -2.44
N VAL A 89 -11.17 14.09 -1.33
CA VAL A 89 -11.15 15.01 -0.19
C VAL A 89 -10.08 14.60 0.81
N ILE A 90 -9.11 15.47 1.07
CA ILE A 90 -8.04 15.24 2.05
C ILE A 90 -8.54 15.63 3.44
N GLY A 91 -8.30 14.79 4.44
CA GLY A 91 -8.66 15.12 5.83
C GLY A 91 -10.15 15.04 6.14
N THR A 92 -10.90 14.17 5.44
CA THR A 92 -12.33 13.96 5.71
C THR A 92 -12.58 13.67 7.20
N GLU A 93 -13.60 14.32 7.77
CA GLU A 93 -14.07 14.18 9.15
C GLU A 93 -14.66 12.80 9.47
N SER A 94 -14.50 11.80 8.59
CA SER A 94 -14.88 10.40 8.80
C SER A 94 -14.17 9.71 9.99
N LYS A 95 -13.44 10.50 10.79
CA LYS A 95 -12.64 10.12 11.97
C LYS A 95 -13.04 10.86 13.26
N ILE A 96 -14.09 11.69 13.25
CA ILE A 96 -14.63 12.28 14.48
C ILE A 96 -15.76 11.35 14.97
N ASP A 97 -15.40 10.39 15.84
CA ASP A 97 -16.30 9.66 16.76
C ASP A 97 -17.35 8.65 16.21
N GLY A 98 -17.16 8.07 15.01
CA GLY A 98 -18.04 7.01 14.49
C GLY A 98 -17.49 5.58 14.68
N PRO A 99 -18.32 4.57 15.05
CA PRO A 99 -17.90 3.17 14.99
C PRO A 99 -17.51 2.76 13.55
N PRO A 100 -16.67 1.72 13.37
CA PRO A 100 -16.37 1.20 12.04
C PRO A 100 -17.67 0.86 11.29
N PRO A 101 -17.71 1.03 9.96
CA PRO A 101 -18.90 0.76 9.18
C PRO A 101 -19.24 -0.73 9.36
N PRO A 102 -20.53 -1.06 9.52
CA PRO A 102 -20.93 -2.45 9.70
C PRO A 102 -20.47 -3.28 8.50
N PRO A 103 -20.17 -4.58 8.71
CA PRO A 103 -19.85 -5.47 7.62
C PRO A 103 -20.98 -5.47 6.59
N PRO A 104 -20.68 -5.54 5.29
CA PRO A 104 -21.66 -5.76 4.24
C PRO A 104 -22.50 -7.00 4.51
N ALA A 105 -23.75 -7.01 4.04
CA ALA A 105 -24.67 -8.12 4.29
C ALA A 105 -24.18 -9.47 3.74
N ASP A 106 -23.34 -9.45 2.71
CA ASP A 106 -22.76 -10.63 2.07
C ASP A 106 -21.37 -11.02 2.65
N PHE A 107 -20.80 -10.23 3.56
CA PHE A 107 -19.54 -10.54 4.22
C PHE A 107 -19.74 -11.55 5.35
N LYS A 108 -18.97 -12.64 5.33
CA LYS A 108 -19.07 -13.75 6.28
C LYS A 108 -17.88 -13.75 7.25
N GLY A 109 -17.80 -12.73 8.08
CA GLY A 109 -16.74 -12.63 9.08
C GLY A 109 -17.06 -11.63 10.19
N PRO A 110 -16.17 -11.51 11.19
CA PRO A 110 -16.31 -10.49 12.22
C PRO A 110 -16.18 -9.08 11.61
N ALA A 111 -16.80 -8.09 12.25
CA ALA A 111 -16.57 -6.69 11.89
C ALA A 111 -15.07 -6.38 12.01
N ARG A 112 -14.51 -5.76 10.97
CA ARG A 112 -13.07 -5.45 10.91
C ARG A 112 -12.81 -4.11 11.59
N GLN A 113 -11.75 -4.05 12.39
CA GLN A 113 -11.22 -2.76 12.81
C GLN A 113 -10.56 -2.08 11.62
N ARG A 114 -10.78 -0.77 11.48
CA ARG A 114 -10.14 0.03 10.44
C ARG A 114 -8.64 0.11 10.69
N GLN A 115 -7.84 -0.16 9.66
CA GLN A 115 -6.38 -0.14 9.73
C GLN A 115 -5.79 1.12 9.07
N GLY A 116 -6.53 1.77 8.15
CA GLY A 116 -6.09 3.00 7.47
C GLY A 116 -6.08 4.25 8.38
N GLU A 117 -4.97 4.50 9.07
CA GLU A 117 -4.93 5.54 10.11
C GLU A 117 -4.83 6.99 9.60
N LYS A 118 -4.52 7.26 8.32
CA LYS A 118 -4.16 8.65 7.90
C LYS A 118 -4.85 9.25 6.68
N GLY A 119 -5.65 8.51 5.90
CA GLY A 119 -6.16 9.02 4.62
C GLY A 119 -5.05 9.26 3.57
N ILE A 120 -3.85 8.76 3.88
CA ILE A 120 -2.62 8.83 3.07
C ILE A 120 -2.42 7.53 2.29
N GLY A 121 -3.01 6.41 2.72
CA GLY A 121 -2.84 5.11 2.07
C GLY A 121 -3.32 5.05 0.61
N ARG A 122 -4.17 5.96 0.16
CA ARG A 122 -4.53 6.12 -1.27
C ARG A 122 -3.51 6.93 -2.07
N LEU A 123 -2.76 7.80 -1.41
CA LEU A 123 -1.62 8.50 -2.00
C LEU A 123 -0.43 7.57 -2.19
N SER A 124 -0.47 6.34 -1.66
CA SER A 124 0.47 5.26 -2.01
C SER A 124 0.48 4.95 -3.50
N ALA A 125 -0.64 5.17 -4.20
CA ALA A 125 -0.68 5.10 -5.66
C ALA A 125 0.27 6.12 -6.32
N ALA A 126 0.44 7.30 -5.74
CA ALA A 126 1.34 8.34 -6.27
C ALA A 126 2.82 7.96 -6.16
N PHE A 127 3.18 7.18 -5.14
CA PHE A 127 4.52 6.59 -5.03
C PHE A 127 4.73 5.49 -6.09
N LEU A 128 3.72 4.65 -6.30
CA LEU A 128 3.82 3.47 -7.17
C LEU A 128 3.73 3.76 -8.67
N ALA A 129 3.18 4.91 -9.09
CA ALA A 129 3.10 5.30 -10.49
C ALA A 129 2.93 6.82 -10.66
N PRO A 130 3.32 7.41 -11.81
CA PRO A 130 3.02 8.80 -12.15
C PRO A 130 1.52 9.03 -12.37
N ALA A 131 0.79 8.04 -12.89
CA ALA A 131 -0.64 8.15 -13.10
C ALA A 131 -1.40 6.92 -12.59
N THR A 132 -2.66 7.11 -12.22
CA THR A 132 -3.53 6.06 -11.70
C THR A 132 -4.94 6.19 -12.25
N LEU A 133 -5.46 5.10 -12.82
CA LEU A 133 -6.88 4.94 -13.10
C LEU A 133 -7.48 4.05 -12.01
N VAL A 134 -8.47 4.53 -11.28
CA VAL A 134 -9.24 3.71 -10.35
C VAL A 134 -10.58 3.39 -10.99
N LEU A 135 -10.91 2.12 -11.12
CA LEU A 135 -12.25 1.62 -11.42
C LEU A 135 -12.83 1.01 -10.15
N SER A 136 -14.08 1.31 -9.84
CA SER A 136 -14.74 0.74 -8.66
C SER A 136 -16.22 0.56 -8.92
N GLN A 137 -16.78 -0.55 -8.43
CA GLN A 137 -18.19 -0.87 -8.59
C GLN A 137 -18.77 -1.39 -7.27
N GLN A 138 -19.88 -0.79 -6.87
CA GLN A 138 -20.72 -1.29 -5.78
C GLN A 138 -21.71 -2.33 -6.33
N GLN A 139 -22.16 -3.24 -5.47
CA GLN A 139 -23.11 -4.27 -5.87
C GLN A 139 -24.39 -3.65 -6.48
N GLY A 140 -24.72 -4.04 -7.71
CA GLY A 140 -25.88 -3.52 -8.45
C GLY A 140 -25.75 -2.07 -8.93
N GLY A 141 -24.58 -1.45 -8.77
CA GLY A 141 -24.29 -0.11 -9.25
C GLY A 141 -23.51 -0.10 -10.57
N SER A 142 -23.36 1.10 -11.14
CA SER A 142 -22.50 1.34 -12.30
C SER A 142 -21.02 1.37 -11.90
N THR A 143 -20.13 1.05 -12.83
CA THR A 143 -18.69 1.22 -12.62
C THR A 143 -18.35 2.71 -12.62
N SER A 144 -17.73 3.18 -11.55
CA SER A 144 -17.22 4.54 -11.43
C SER A 144 -15.73 4.56 -11.70
N ALA A 145 -15.24 5.60 -12.37
CA ALA A 145 -13.85 5.75 -12.72
C ALA A 145 -13.31 7.13 -12.35
N VAL A 146 -12.06 7.17 -11.90
CA VAL A 146 -11.30 8.40 -11.71
C VAL A 146 -9.88 8.21 -12.25
N LEU A 147 -9.42 9.17 -13.06
CA LEU A 147 -8.06 9.18 -13.60
C LEU A 147 -7.28 10.34 -13.00
N VAL A 148 -6.15 10.04 -12.36
CA VAL A 148 -5.29 11.04 -11.72
C VAL A 148 -3.87 10.90 -12.28
N ASP A 149 -3.30 12.00 -12.77
CA ASP A 149 -1.86 12.11 -12.97
C ASP A 149 -1.26 12.87 -11.78
N TRP A 150 -0.52 12.16 -10.95
CA TRP A 150 -0.01 12.68 -9.68
C TRP A 150 1.00 13.81 -9.87
N ARG A 151 1.62 13.89 -11.06
CA ARG A 151 2.56 14.97 -11.41
C ARG A 151 1.89 16.34 -11.52
N LEU A 152 0.55 16.39 -11.69
CA LEU A 152 -0.20 17.65 -11.63
C LEU A 152 -0.03 18.35 -10.27
N PHE A 153 0.21 17.59 -9.20
CA PHE A 153 0.40 18.12 -7.85
C PHE A 153 1.85 18.55 -7.56
N GLU A 154 2.81 18.27 -8.44
CA GLU A 154 4.22 18.64 -8.27
C GLU A 154 4.43 20.16 -8.44
N ASN A 155 3.58 20.83 -9.24
CA ASN A 155 3.69 22.27 -9.52
C ASN A 155 3.36 23.11 -8.25
N PRO A 156 4.34 23.84 -7.67
CA PRO A 156 4.15 24.61 -6.44
C PRO A 156 3.31 25.88 -6.63
N PHE A 157 3.10 26.33 -7.87
CA PHE A 157 2.37 27.55 -8.19
C PHE A 157 0.85 27.36 -8.20
N LEU A 158 0.39 26.10 -8.32
CA LEU A 158 -1.03 25.77 -8.31
C LEU A 158 -1.59 25.63 -6.88
N SER A 159 -2.86 25.98 -6.76
CA SER A 159 -3.72 25.66 -5.62
C SER A 159 -4.50 24.39 -5.93
N LEU A 160 -4.85 23.60 -4.90
CA LEU A 160 -5.53 22.30 -5.10
C LEU A 160 -6.85 22.41 -5.86
N ASP A 161 -7.60 23.48 -5.65
CA ASP A 161 -8.88 23.78 -6.29
C ASP A 161 -8.77 24.12 -7.78
N GLN A 162 -7.54 24.36 -8.28
CA GLN A 162 -7.28 24.63 -9.69
C GLN A 162 -7.08 23.35 -10.52
N ILE A 163 -6.96 22.19 -9.87
CA ILE A 163 -6.72 20.91 -10.55
C ILE A 163 -8.06 20.21 -10.77
N VAL A 164 -8.38 19.98 -12.04
CA VAL A 164 -9.58 19.27 -12.49
C VAL A 164 -9.25 17.80 -12.71
N ILE A 165 -9.96 16.92 -12.00
CA ILE A 165 -9.81 15.47 -12.10
C ILE A 165 -11.03 14.87 -12.81
N PRO A 166 -10.85 14.10 -13.90
CA PRO A 166 -11.97 13.43 -14.57
C PRO A 166 -12.56 12.32 -13.71
N VAL A 167 -13.86 12.41 -13.46
CA VAL A 167 -14.69 11.32 -12.90
C VAL A 167 -15.73 10.92 -13.94
N ARG A 168 -15.92 9.61 -14.13
CA ARG A 168 -16.86 9.02 -15.10
C ARG A 168 -17.63 7.87 -14.48
N THR A 169 -18.78 7.54 -15.10
CA THR A 169 -19.59 6.39 -14.72
C THR A 169 -19.96 5.62 -15.98
N PHE A 170 -19.83 4.30 -15.91
CA PHE A 170 -20.02 3.38 -17.02
C PHE A 170 -21.04 2.31 -16.64
N SER A 171 -22.03 2.11 -17.51
CA SER A 171 -22.98 1.00 -17.45
C SER A 171 -22.45 -0.26 -18.13
N ASP A 172 -21.49 -0.11 -19.04
CA ASP A 172 -20.78 -1.17 -19.74
C ASP A 172 -19.27 -0.98 -19.56
N HIS A 173 -18.59 -2.01 -19.09
CA HIS A 173 -17.14 -1.97 -18.85
C HIS A 173 -16.33 -1.80 -20.13
N ALA A 174 -16.84 -2.26 -21.28
CA ALA A 174 -16.16 -2.09 -22.57
C ALA A 174 -16.00 -0.60 -22.96
N ALA A 175 -16.86 0.27 -22.42
CA ALA A 175 -16.79 1.71 -22.66
C ALA A 175 -15.61 2.40 -21.95
N VAL A 176 -15.00 1.76 -20.95
CA VAL A 176 -13.89 2.35 -20.17
C VAL A 176 -12.71 2.72 -21.07
N LEU A 177 -12.26 1.80 -21.92
CA LEU A 177 -11.13 2.07 -22.83
C LEU A 177 -11.49 3.08 -23.92
N ALA A 178 -12.76 3.10 -24.36
CA ALA A 178 -13.23 4.04 -25.36
C ALA A 178 -13.29 5.48 -24.83
N ASP A 179 -13.61 5.68 -23.54
CA ASP A 179 -13.68 7.00 -22.91
C ASP A 179 -12.36 7.44 -22.28
N LEU A 180 -11.39 6.54 -22.11
CA LEU A 180 -10.07 6.85 -21.54
C LEU A 180 -9.35 8.02 -22.26
N PRO A 181 -9.33 8.13 -23.61
CA PRO A 181 -8.80 9.31 -24.29
C PRO A 181 -9.44 10.62 -23.81
N LEU A 182 -10.75 10.65 -23.60
CA LEU A 182 -11.49 11.84 -23.15
C LEU A 182 -11.15 12.19 -21.69
N MET A 183 -10.91 11.19 -20.84
CA MET A 183 -10.40 11.43 -19.48
C MET A 183 -8.97 12.01 -19.51
N VAL A 184 -8.11 11.51 -20.41
CA VAL A 184 -6.75 12.02 -20.63
C VAL A 184 -6.77 13.46 -21.13
N GLU A 185 -7.71 13.83 -22.00
CA GLU A 185 -7.88 15.23 -22.44
C GLU A 185 -8.17 16.16 -21.26
N VAL A 186 -9.01 15.74 -20.29
CA VAL A 186 -9.24 16.51 -19.06
C VAL A 186 -7.95 16.66 -18.26
N VAL A 187 -7.17 15.58 -18.08
CA VAL A 187 -5.86 15.62 -17.41
C VAL A 187 -4.95 16.65 -18.09
N LEU A 188 -4.81 16.57 -19.41
CA LEU A 188 -3.95 17.46 -20.18
C LEU A 188 -4.44 18.91 -20.20
N SER A 189 -5.75 19.15 -20.10
CA SER A 189 -6.34 20.49 -20.02
C SER A 189 -5.88 21.28 -18.79
N ASN A 190 -5.47 20.59 -17.70
CA ASN A 190 -4.86 21.24 -16.54
C ASN A 190 -3.53 21.93 -16.87
N LEU A 191 -2.83 21.51 -17.93
CA LEU A 191 -1.57 22.11 -18.34
C LEU A 191 -1.76 23.38 -19.18
N GLY A 192 -2.93 23.52 -19.84
CA GLY A 192 -3.22 24.61 -20.77
C GLY A 192 -4.14 24.17 -21.92
N TYR A 193 -4.00 24.79 -23.09
CA TYR A 193 -4.87 24.55 -24.26
C TYR A 193 -4.06 24.15 -25.49
N VAL A 194 -4.73 23.56 -26.49
CA VAL A 194 -4.11 23.24 -27.79
C VAL A 194 -4.29 24.45 -28.71
N GLY A 195 -3.20 25.01 -29.21
CA GLY A 195 -3.19 26.12 -30.15
C GLY A 195 -3.51 25.68 -31.59
N GLU A 196 -3.60 26.65 -32.51
CA GLU A 196 -3.94 26.41 -33.93
C GLU A 196 -2.96 25.47 -34.65
N GLU A 197 -1.69 25.45 -34.23
CA GLU A 197 -0.64 24.59 -34.79
C GLU A 197 -0.65 23.16 -34.21
N GLY A 198 -1.61 22.83 -33.33
CA GLY A 198 -1.70 21.54 -32.66
C GLY A 198 -0.73 21.37 -31.48
N THR A 199 0.09 22.38 -31.19
CA THR A 199 0.98 22.41 -30.02
C THR A 199 0.24 22.87 -28.77
N ARG A 200 0.61 22.31 -27.61
CA ARG A 200 0.00 22.70 -26.33
C ARG A 200 0.67 23.97 -25.80
N VAL A 201 -0.13 25.01 -25.61
CA VAL A 201 0.28 26.25 -24.95
C VAL A 201 -0.01 26.09 -23.46
N LEU A 202 1.02 26.22 -22.63
CA LEU A 202 0.92 26.07 -21.18
C LEU A 202 0.23 27.28 -20.52
N THR A 203 -0.39 27.08 -19.36
CA THR A 203 -0.81 28.20 -18.49
C THR A 203 0.41 28.93 -17.95
N GLU A 204 0.22 30.14 -17.41
CA GLU A 204 1.32 30.92 -16.81
C GLU A 204 2.04 30.15 -15.70
N GLU A 205 1.29 29.47 -14.84
CA GLU A 205 1.83 28.67 -13.72
C GLU A 205 2.64 27.47 -14.20
N TRP A 206 2.21 26.80 -15.28
CA TRP A 206 2.93 25.66 -15.86
C TRP A 206 4.14 26.09 -16.68
N GLN A 207 4.04 27.20 -17.41
CA GLN A 207 5.17 27.78 -18.12
C GLN A 207 6.28 28.17 -17.14
N ARG A 208 5.91 28.87 -16.06
CA ARG A 208 6.85 29.24 -15.00
C ARG A 208 7.54 28.02 -14.39
N PHE A 209 6.79 26.98 -14.04
CA PHE A 209 7.38 25.77 -13.47
C PHE A 209 8.33 25.09 -14.44
N ALA A 210 7.94 24.97 -15.71
CA ALA A 210 8.78 24.38 -16.74
C ALA A 210 10.07 25.19 -16.98
N ASP A 211 10.02 26.52 -16.91
CA ASP A 211 11.21 27.37 -17.06
C ASP A 211 12.17 27.24 -15.87
N GLU A 212 11.65 27.10 -14.65
CA GLU A 212 12.46 26.81 -13.46
C GLU A 212 13.15 25.42 -13.57
N GLU A 213 12.42 24.37 -13.96
CA GLU A 213 13.00 23.04 -14.17
C GLU A 213 14.06 23.02 -15.28
N ARG A 214 13.81 23.71 -16.40
CA ARG A 214 14.78 23.80 -17.51
C ARG A 214 16.03 24.57 -17.13
N ALA A 215 15.91 25.60 -16.30
CA ALA A 215 17.07 26.33 -15.78
C ALA A 215 17.97 25.44 -14.89
N GLU A 216 17.39 24.44 -14.23
CA GLU A 216 18.10 23.40 -13.47
C GLU A 216 18.62 22.24 -14.35
N GLY A 217 18.37 22.28 -15.67
CA GLY A 217 18.79 21.25 -16.61
C GLY A 217 17.90 20.00 -16.62
N ALA A 218 16.70 20.08 -16.03
CA ALA A 218 15.74 18.98 -16.03
C ALA A 218 14.75 19.06 -17.21
N ASN A 219 14.25 17.89 -17.63
CA ASN A 219 13.07 17.84 -18.51
C ASN A 219 11.85 18.31 -17.72
N SER A 220 11.07 19.23 -18.29
CA SER A 220 9.94 19.79 -17.54
C SER A 220 8.89 18.72 -17.23
N THR A 221 8.28 18.83 -16.06
CA THR A 221 7.20 17.94 -15.64
C THR A 221 6.01 18.00 -16.60
N ALA A 222 5.70 19.17 -17.14
CA ALA A 222 4.69 19.33 -18.19
C ALA A 222 5.02 18.49 -19.43
N ASP A 223 6.27 18.53 -19.92
CA ASP A 223 6.71 17.74 -21.08
C ASP A 223 6.62 16.24 -20.78
N ARG A 224 7.01 15.80 -19.58
CA ARG A 224 6.88 14.39 -19.16
C ARG A 224 5.42 13.92 -19.12
N ILE A 225 4.49 14.78 -18.69
CA ILE A 225 3.05 14.45 -18.68
C ILE A 225 2.54 14.32 -20.12
N ILE A 226 2.85 15.29 -20.97
CA ILE A 226 2.44 15.28 -22.39
C ILE A 226 3.00 14.05 -23.11
N GLU A 227 4.29 13.74 -22.93
CA GLU A 227 4.93 12.59 -23.57
C GLU A 227 4.30 11.26 -23.12
N PHE A 228 4.09 11.12 -21.81
CA PHE A 228 3.51 9.90 -21.22
C PHE A 228 2.12 9.57 -21.79
N TRP A 229 1.31 10.58 -22.09
CA TRP A 229 -0.06 10.42 -22.57
C TRP A 229 -0.20 10.35 -24.10
N LYS A 230 0.91 10.36 -24.87
CA LYS A 230 0.85 10.14 -26.32
C LYS A 230 0.37 8.74 -26.69
N GLU A 231 0.69 7.76 -25.86
CA GLU A 231 0.25 6.38 -26.00
C GLU A 231 -0.49 5.95 -24.74
N LEU A 232 -1.67 5.33 -24.91
CA LEU A 232 -2.45 4.86 -23.76
C LEU A 232 -1.81 3.60 -23.16
N PRO A 233 -1.39 3.62 -21.88
CA PRO A 233 -0.75 2.45 -21.27
C PRO A 233 -1.71 1.28 -21.05
N LEU A 234 -3.00 1.59 -20.87
CA LEU A 234 -4.03 0.61 -20.51
C LEU A 234 -4.57 -0.10 -21.76
N GLN A 235 -4.78 -1.42 -21.64
CA GLN A 235 -5.25 -2.29 -22.72
C GLN A 235 -6.31 -3.25 -22.15
N GLN A 236 -7.07 -3.90 -23.04
CA GLN A 236 -8.14 -4.82 -22.63
C GLN A 236 -7.64 -5.93 -21.70
N ARG A 237 -6.46 -6.49 -21.98
CA ARG A 237 -5.84 -7.53 -21.14
C ARG A 237 -5.65 -7.13 -19.67
N HIS A 238 -5.52 -5.83 -19.38
CA HIS A 238 -5.40 -5.34 -18.00
C HIS A 238 -6.78 -5.28 -17.33
N LEU A 239 -7.81 -4.92 -18.09
CA LEU A 239 -9.18 -4.91 -17.61
C LEU A 239 -9.69 -6.32 -17.36
N ASP A 240 -9.34 -7.29 -18.20
CA ASP A 240 -9.82 -8.68 -18.11
C ASP A 240 -9.45 -9.36 -16.78
N GLU A 241 -8.41 -8.88 -16.08
CA GLU A 241 -7.98 -9.42 -14.79
C GLU A 241 -8.77 -8.89 -13.58
N TRP A 242 -9.64 -7.89 -13.78
CA TRP A 242 -10.51 -7.42 -12.69
C TRP A 242 -11.74 -8.33 -12.59
N PRO A 243 -12.04 -8.96 -11.44
CA PRO A 243 -13.17 -9.89 -11.33
C PRO A 243 -14.53 -9.30 -11.72
N VAL A 244 -14.70 -7.97 -11.66
CA VAL A 244 -15.95 -7.30 -12.04
C VAL A 244 -16.16 -7.29 -13.55
N THR A 245 -15.12 -7.00 -14.33
CA THR A 245 -15.17 -6.99 -15.80
C THR A 245 -15.18 -8.41 -16.36
N ALA A 246 -14.58 -9.36 -15.64
CA ALA A 246 -14.65 -10.79 -15.95
C ALA A 246 -15.99 -11.45 -15.53
N GLU A 247 -16.95 -10.68 -14.99
CA GLU A 247 -18.26 -11.15 -14.49
C GLU A 247 -18.17 -12.23 -13.39
N VAL A 248 -17.03 -12.32 -12.70
CA VAL A 248 -16.81 -13.24 -11.57
C VAL A 248 -17.27 -12.62 -10.26
N SER A 249 -17.20 -11.29 -10.13
CA SER A 249 -17.69 -10.52 -8.98
C SER A 249 -18.66 -9.42 -9.41
N THR A 250 -19.62 -9.10 -8.55
CA THR A 250 -20.55 -7.97 -8.79
C THR A 250 -20.04 -6.64 -8.26
N LYS A 251 -18.92 -6.65 -7.51
CA LYS A 251 -18.37 -5.50 -6.79
C LYS A 251 -16.86 -5.61 -6.63
N GLY A 252 -16.20 -4.50 -6.37
CA GLY A 252 -14.76 -4.45 -6.10
C GLY A 252 -14.13 -3.16 -6.59
N THR A 253 -12.81 -3.09 -6.48
CA THR A 253 -12.00 -1.96 -6.96
C THR A 253 -10.77 -2.48 -7.70
N ALA A 254 -10.45 -1.85 -8.83
CA ALA A 254 -9.20 -2.04 -9.53
C ALA A 254 -8.47 -0.69 -9.64
N LEU A 255 -7.28 -0.62 -9.06
CA LEU A 255 -6.41 0.54 -9.09
C LEU A 255 -5.26 0.26 -10.05
N TYR A 256 -5.35 0.79 -11.28
CA TYR A 256 -4.34 0.65 -12.31
C TYR A 256 -3.27 1.72 -12.17
N LEU A 257 -2.05 1.28 -11.86
CA LEU A 257 -0.82 2.04 -11.73
C LEU A 257 -0.14 2.14 -13.10
N LEU A 258 -0.26 3.29 -13.76
CA LEU A 258 0.18 3.50 -15.14
C LEU A 258 1.61 4.06 -15.14
N GLY A 259 2.58 3.29 -15.63
CA GLY A 259 4.00 3.62 -15.52
C GLY A 259 4.58 3.18 -14.18
N ALA A 260 4.44 1.90 -13.85
CA ALA A 260 4.77 1.36 -12.54
C ALA A 260 6.21 1.66 -12.10
N HIS A 261 6.37 1.94 -10.81
CA HIS A 261 7.65 2.19 -10.16
C HIS A 261 8.67 1.09 -10.48
N HIS A 262 9.96 1.45 -10.54
CA HIS A 262 11.01 0.53 -10.94
C HIS A 262 11.06 -0.75 -10.06
N GLU A 263 10.77 -0.61 -8.77
CA GLU A 263 10.70 -1.75 -7.83
C GLU A 263 9.59 -2.78 -8.16
N LEU A 264 8.54 -2.37 -8.89
CA LEU A 264 7.55 -3.30 -9.44
C LEU A 264 7.99 -3.84 -10.79
N SER A 265 8.52 -2.97 -11.65
CA SER A 265 8.94 -3.30 -13.02
C SER A 265 10.04 -4.36 -13.08
N VAL A 266 10.94 -4.40 -12.08
CA VAL A 266 12.05 -5.38 -12.00
C VAL A 266 11.60 -6.84 -12.00
N TRP A 267 10.34 -7.11 -11.64
CA TRP A 267 9.74 -8.45 -11.68
C TRP A 267 9.53 -8.98 -13.11
N LEU A 268 9.45 -8.09 -14.09
CA LEU A 268 9.27 -8.42 -15.49
C LEU A 268 10.58 -8.67 -16.24
N GLU A 269 11.70 -8.24 -15.68
CA GLU A 269 13.01 -8.41 -16.31
C GLU A 269 13.51 -9.87 -16.21
N ALA A 270 14.19 -10.33 -17.27
CA ALA A 270 14.74 -11.67 -17.35
C ALA A 270 16.17 -11.78 -16.77
N SER A 271 16.88 -10.67 -16.57
CA SER A 271 18.25 -10.66 -16.05
C SER A 271 18.26 -10.80 -14.53
N TYR A 272 18.27 -12.04 -14.05
CA TYR A 272 18.45 -12.42 -12.64
C TYR A 272 19.90 -12.23 -12.13
N GLU A 273 20.73 -11.41 -12.79
CA GLU A 273 22.15 -11.28 -12.43
C GLU A 273 22.47 -9.98 -11.69
N ASP A 274 21.60 -8.98 -11.73
CA ASP A 274 21.77 -7.78 -10.93
C ASP A 274 21.41 -8.05 -9.46
N GLN A 275 22.34 -7.71 -8.56
CA GLN A 275 22.16 -7.87 -7.13
C GLN A 275 21.09 -6.91 -6.60
N GLU A 276 21.02 -5.70 -7.14
CA GLU A 276 20.01 -4.70 -6.77
C GLU A 276 18.60 -5.23 -7.05
N ALA A 277 18.39 -5.81 -8.25
CA ALA A 277 17.14 -6.44 -8.63
C ALA A 277 16.74 -7.61 -7.71
N LYS A 278 17.71 -8.41 -7.22
CA LYS A 278 17.44 -9.48 -6.26
C LYS A 278 17.01 -8.93 -4.91
N ASP A 279 17.68 -7.89 -4.43
CA ASP A 279 17.42 -7.30 -3.12
C ASP A 279 16.03 -6.65 -3.08
N VAL A 280 15.63 -5.97 -4.17
CA VAL A 280 14.28 -5.41 -4.33
C VAL A 280 13.21 -6.52 -4.31
N LYS A 281 13.43 -7.61 -5.06
CA LYS A 281 12.50 -8.76 -5.09
C LYS A 281 12.38 -9.43 -3.73
N ALA A 282 13.51 -9.62 -3.05
CA ALA A 282 13.55 -10.22 -1.72
C ALA A 282 12.80 -9.35 -0.70
N ARG A 283 13.01 -8.03 -0.72
CA ARG A 283 12.32 -7.08 0.14
C ARG A 283 10.81 -7.07 -0.06
N LEU A 284 10.34 -7.04 -1.31
CA LEU A 284 8.90 -7.10 -1.60
C LEU A 284 8.28 -8.40 -1.10
N THR A 285 8.97 -9.52 -1.34
CA THR A 285 8.52 -10.84 -0.85
C THR A 285 8.46 -10.85 0.67
N ASP A 286 9.50 -10.37 1.37
CA ASP A 286 9.54 -10.34 2.83
C ASP A 286 8.41 -9.49 3.43
N ILE A 287 8.19 -8.28 2.91
CA ILE A 287 7.20 -7.34 3.45
C ILE A 287 5.76 -7.83 3.21
N LEU A 288 5.47 -8.35 2.01
CA LEU A 288 4.12 -8.80 1.66
C LEU A 288 3.80 -10.22 2.14
N THR A 289 4.81 -11.04 2.44
CA THR A 289 4.60 -12.38 3.00
C THR A 289 4.12 -12.29 4.44
N GLY A 290 3.15 -13.15 4.79
CA GLY A 290 2.59 -13.17 6.13
C GLY A 290 1.88 -11.86 6.46
N PHE A 291 1.27 -11.21 5.47
CA PHE A 291 0.48 -10.00 5.64
C PHE A 291 -0.66 -10.21 6.65
N THR A 292 -1.21 -11.42 6.71
CA THR A 292 -2.18 -11.87 7.70
C THR A 292 -1.56 -12.84 8.70
N ASP A 293 -2.13 -12.89 9.90
CA ASP A 293 -1.70 -13.82 10.94
C ASP A 293 -2.09 -15.26 10.57
N THR A 294 -1.06 -16.10 10.44
CA THR A 294 -1.15 -17.51 10.04
C THR A 294 -0.85 -18.45 11.20
N LEU A 295 -0.41 -17.91 12.35
CA LEU A 295 -0.06 -18.66 13.56
C LEU A 295 -1.19 -18.60 14.62
N THR A 296 -2.43 -18.44 14.15
CA THR A 296 -3.64 -18.38 14.98
C THR A 296 -4.60 -19.51 14.61
N PRO A 297 -5.33 -20.10 15.57
CA PRO A 297 -6.38 -21.09 15.28
C PRO A 297 -7.57 -20.50 14.53
N HIS A 298 -7.66 -19.16 14.46
CA HIS A 298 -8.74 -18.43 13.80
C HIS A 298 -8.15 -17.39 12.83
N PRO A 299 -7.57 -17.84 11.70
CA PRO A 299 -7.02 -16.93 10.71
C PRO A 299 -8.12 -16.06 10.12
N VAL A 300 -7.76 -14.83 9.78
CA VAL A 300 -8.69 -13.89 9.14
C VAL A 300 -8.91 -14.29 7.68
N GLU A 301 -10.13 -14.11 7.19
CA GLU A 301 -10.45 -14.32 5.78
C GLU A 301 -9.96 -13.12 4.96
N PHE A 302 -8.74 -13.22 4.42
CA PHE A 302 -8.13 -12.22 3.55
C PHE A 302 -7.02 -12.86 2.70
N GLY A 303 -7.39 -13.34 1.52
CA GLY A 303 -6.46 -13.86 0.53
C GLY A 303 -5.68 -12.73 -0.13
N TYR A 304 -4.38 -12.94 -0.36
CA TYR A 304 -3.54 -11.99 -1.08
C TYR A 304 -2.63 -12.69 -2.07
N GLU A 305 -2.42 -12.10 -3.24
CA GLU A 305 -1.54 -12.65 -4.27
C GLU A 305 -0.72 -11.58 -4.98
N VAL A 306 0.45 -11.96 -5.49
CA VAL A 306 1.24 -11.16 -6.42
C VAL A 306 1.44 -11.95 -7.70
N LEU A 307 1.00 -11.38 -8.82
CA LEU A 307 1.03 -11.98 -10.15
C LEU A 307 1.87 -11.13 -11.09
N THR A 308 2.63 -11.78 -11.96
CA THR A 308 3.40 -11.14 -13.04
C THR A 308 2.93 -11.68 -14.37
N PHE A 309 2.69 -10.79 -15.34
CA PHE A 309 2.16 -11.12 -16.65
C PHE A 309 3.23 -10.80 -17.70
N ARG A 310 3.73 -11.84 -18.37
CA ARG A 310 4.54 -11.71 -19.58
C ARG A 310 3.71 -12.21 -20.76
N GLY A 311 3.19 -11.29 -21.56
CA GLY A 311 2.09 -11.61 -22.46
C GLY A 311 0.82 -12.00 -21.70
N ALA A 312 0.17 -13.09 -22.12
CA ALA A 312 -1.11 -13.55 -21.53
C ALA A 312 -0.95 -14.56 -20.38
N THR A 313 0.28 -14.96 -20.04
CA THR A 313 0.52 -16.01 -19.05
C THR A 313 0.83 -15.40 -17.68
N PRO A 314 -0.05 -15.56 -16.68
CA PRO A 314 0.27 -15.15 -15.32
C PRO A 314 1.28 -16.11 -14.69
N ARG A 315 2.26 -15.55 -14.00
CA ARG A 315 3.15 -16.26 -13.09
C ARG A 315 2.93 -15.73 -11.68
N ARG A 316 2.57 -16.64 -10.78
CA ARG A 316 2.46 -16.34 -9.35
C ARG A 316 3.84 -16.14 -8.74
N VAL A 317 3.99 -15.02 -8.04
CA VAL A 317 5.18 -14.65 -7.28
C VAL A 317 4.99 -15.00 -5.81
N LEU A 318 3.82 -14.68 -5.27
CA LEU A 318 3.49 -14.84 -3.85
C LEU A 318 1.99 -15.09 -3.72
N SER A 319 1.62 -15.89 -2.71
CA SER A 319 0.24 -16.16 -2.33
C SER A 319 0.12 -16.27 -0.82
N SER A 320 -1.04 -15.91 -0.28
CA SER A 320 -1.40 -16.16 1.12
C SER A 320 -1.46 -17.64 1.48
N THR A 321 -1.48 -18.55 0.49
CA THR A 321 -1.39 -20.01 0.72
C THR A 321 0.05 -20.52 0.76
N ASP A 322 1.01 -19.76 0.26
CA ASP A 322 2.41 -20.17 0.14
C ASP A 322 3.19 -19.67 1.37
N VAL A 323 2.64 -19.87 2.56
CA VAL A 323 3.16 -19.32 3.83
C VAL A 323 3.26 -20.38 4.90
N PHE A 324 4.21 -20.18 5.82
CA PHE A 324 4.38 -20.99 7.02
C PHE A 324 3.21 -20.75 7.99
N ASP A 325 2.42 -21.79 8.28
CA ASP A 325 1.20 -21.70 9.08
C ASP A 325 1.33 -22.35 10.48
N LEU A 326 0.22 -22.36 11.23
CA LEU A 326 0.16 -22.91 12.58
C LEU A 326 0.44 -24.43 12.62
N ASP A 327 0.08 -25.18 11.57
CA ASP A 327 0.31 -26.63 11.52
C ASP A 327 1.79 -26.92 11.24
N ASP A 328 2.42 -26.13 10.37
CA ASP A 328 3.87 -26.14 10.19
C ASP A 328 4.61 -25.74 11.47
N PHE A 329 4.15 -24.70 12.17
CA PHE A 329 4.69 -24.28 13.46
C PHE A 329 4.64 -25.39 14.51
N ARG A 330 3.50 -26.08 14.61
CA ARG A 330 3.31 -27.18 15.58
C ARG A 330 4.12 -28.43 15.24
N GLN A 331 4.66 -28.53 14.04
CA GLN A 331 5.60 -29.59 13.68
C GLN A 331 7.04 -29.31 14.12
N LEU A 332 7.37 -28.10 14.57
CA LEU A 332 8.71 -27.77 15.07
C LEU A 332 9.05 -28.53 16.35
N GLU A 333 10.32 -28.95 16.47
CA GLU A 333 10.83 -29.70 17.63
C GLU A 333 10.82 -28.89 18.93
N HIS A 334 11.07 -27.59 18.80
CA HIS A 334 11.07 -26.65 19.90
C HIS A 334 10.01 -25.58 19.64
N ARG A 335 9.05 -25.44 20.53
CA ARG A 335 8.04 -24.39 20.43
C ARG A 335 7.51 -23.98 21.78
N VAL A 336 7.21 -22.70 21.90
CA VAL A 336 6.50 -22.09 23.01
C VAL A 336 5.31 -21.36 22.41
N GLU A 337 4.10 -21.78 22.78
CA GLU A 337 2.82 -21.23 22.33
C GLU A 337 2.01 -20.86 23.58
N GLY A 338 1.46 -19.66 23.65
CA GLY A 338 0.69 -19.23 24.81
C GLY A 338 0.20 -17.80 24.69
N ARG A 339 -0.17 -17.21 25.82
CA ARG A 339 -0.72 -15.87 25.92
C ARG A 339 -0.18 -15.13 27.12
N PHE A 340 0.07 -13.84 26.95
CA PHE A 340 0.28 -12.89 28.05
C PHE A 340 -1.05 -12.22 28.40
N ASP A 341 -1.38 -12.19 29.69
CA ASP A 341 -2.57 -11.47 30.20
C ASP A 341 -2.26 -10.01 30.56
N ASP A 342 -3.29 -9.26 31.01
CA ASP A 342 -3.18 -7.86 31.43
C ASP A 342 -2.25 -7.63 32.63
N ALA A 343 -1.91 -8.70 33.36
CA ALA A 343 -0.95 -8.67 34.46
C ALA A 343 0.47 -9.00 33.99
N GLY A 344 0.67 -9.28 32.69
CA GLY A 344 1.95 -9.67 32.11
C GLY A 344 2.34 -11.11 32.43
N VAL A 345 1.40 -11.93 32.91
CA VAL A 345 1.63 -13.35 33.19
C VAL A 345 1.52 -14.12 31.89
N PHE A 346 2.57 -14.87 31.55
CA PHE A 346 2.52 -15.83 30.45
C PHE A 346 1.89 -17.14 30.91
N ARG A 347 0.99 -17.67 30.09
CA ARG A 347 0.45 -19.04 30.21
C ARG A 347 0.52 -19.71 28.85
N GLY A 348 1.17 -20.86 28.77
CA GLY A 348 1.34 -21.55 27.49
C GLY A 348 1.99 -22.91 27.60
N THR A 349 2.05 -23.62 26.49
CA THR A 349 2.66 -24.94 26.36
C THR A 349 4.08 -24.83 25.85
N VAL A 350 4.96 -25.71 26.34
CA VAL A 350 6.35 -25.80 25.88
C VAL A 350 6.59 -27.19 25.33
N HIS A 351 7.09 -27.26 24.10
CA HIS A 351 7.66 -28.47 23.54
C HIS A 351 9.15 -28.28 23.27
N ALA A 352 9.95 -29.32 23.54
CA ALA A 352 11.37 -29.30 23.25
C ALA A 352 11.83 -30.70 22.81
N PHE A 353 12.68 -30.74 21.78
CA PHE A 353 13.18 -32.00 21.20
C PHE A 353 12.04 -32.97 20.81
N GLY A 354 10.90 -32.42 20.37
CA GLY A 354 9.71 -33.20 19.98
C GLY A 354 8.86 -33.71 21.15
N GLU A 355 9.27 -33.48 22.40
CA GLU A 355 8.50 -33.87 23.59
C GLU A 355 7.62 -32.72 24.11
N ASP A 356 6.39 -33.04 24.52
CA ASP A 356 5.50 -32.12 25.23
C ASP A 356 5.90 -31.99 26.70
N LEU A 357 6.37 -30.81 27.10
CA LEU A 357 6.76 -30.50 28.47
C LEU A 357 5.61 -29.90 29.29
N GLY A 358 4.41 -29.84 28.73
CA GLY A 358 3.17 -29.38 29.36
C GLY A 358 3.06 -27.86 29.50
N GLU A 359 2.03 -27.45 30.23
CA GLU A 359 1.74 -26.04 30.51
C GLU A 359 2.77 -25.42 31.47
N ARG A 360 3.16 -24.17 31.17
CA ARG A 360 4.04 -23.32 31.97
C ARG A 360 3.34 -21.99 32.23
N ILE A 361 3.49 -21.53 33.46
CA ILE A 361 3.01 -20.22 33.92
C ILE A 361 4.23 -19.43 34.36
N ILE A 362 4.51 -18.30 33.71
CA ILE A 362 5.67 -17.46 33.98
C ILE A 362 5.18 -16.08 34.42
N GLN A 363 5.57 -15.68 35.63
CA GLN A 363 5.26 -14.37 36.18
C GLN A 363 6.23 -13.32 35.64
N PRO A 364 5.80 -12.06 35.44
CA PRO A 364 6.69 -11.00 35.01
C PRO A 364 7.76 -10.74 36.08
N ASN A 365 9.02 -10.59 35.66
CA ASN A 365 10.15 -10.33 36.55
C ASN A 365 10.20 -8.87 37.07
N ARG A 366 9.34 -8.00 36.54
CA ARG A 366 9.22 -6.59 36.90
C ARG A 366 7.75 -6.22 37.05
N PRO A 367 7.41 -5.35 38.01
CA PRO A 367 6.05 -4.86 38.13
C PRO A 367 5.66 -4.07 36.88
N LEU A 368 4.41 -4.22 36.44
CA LEU A 368 3.88 -3.45 35.34
C LEU A 368 3.84 -1.94 35.66
N PRO A 369 3.96 -1.06 34.65
CA PRO A 369 3.78 0.36 34.83
C PRO A 369 2.45 0.72 35.53
N LYS A 370 2.51 1.73 36.41
CA LYS A 370 1.32 2.19 37.14
C LYS A 370 0.35 2.95 36.24
N ALA A 371 0.89 3.74 35.30
CA ALA A 371 0.10 4.49 34.35
C ALA A 371 -0.60 3.56 33.37
N ARG A 372 -1.91 3.72 33.20
CA ARG A 372 -2.73 2.86 32.31
C ARG A 372 -2.27 2.93 30.85
N THR A 373 -1.76 4.08 30.42
CA THR A 373 -1.23 4.32 29.06
C THR A 373 0.03 3.50 28.77
N ASP A 374 0.75 3.10 29.80
CA ASP A 374 2.06 2.45 29.67
C ASP A 374 1.96 0.95 29.96
N ARG A 375 0.77 0.45 30.33
CA ARG A 375 0.56 -0.97 30.57
C ARG A 375 0.48 -1.71 29.24
N PRO A 376 1.28 -2.79 29.05
CA PRO A 376 1.09 -3.67 27.91
C PRO A 376 -0.30 -4.31 28.02
N GLY A 377 -1.04 -4.33 26.91
CA GLY A 377 -2.26 -5.12 26.80
C GLY A 377 -1.95 -6.62 26.68
N PRO A 378 -2.99 -7.48 26.68
CA PRO A 378 -2.82 -8.91 26.52
C PRO A 378 -2.53 -9.23 25.06
N PHE A 379 -1.71 -10.25 24.80
CA PHE A 379 -1.38 -10.69 23.45
C PHE A 379 -1.04 -12.18 23.41
N ASP A 380 -1.34 -12.80 22.28
CA ASP A 380 -0.95 -14.18 21.99
C ASP A 380 0.52 -14.22 21.54
N PHE A 381 1.22 -15.28 21.90
CA PHE A 381 2.66 -15.42 21.70
C PHE A 381 3.01 -16.82 21.20
N ALA A 382 3.79 -16.85 20.13
CA ALA A 382 4.33 -18.08 19.57
C ALA A 382 5.79 -17.85 19.15
N ILE A 383 6.68 -18.74 19.57
CA ILE A 383 8.07 -18.80 19.08
C ILE A 383 8.47 -20.26 18.95
N GLY A 384 9.18 -20.59 17.87
CA GLY A 384 9.57 -21.95 17.58
C GLY A 384 10.87 -22.02 16.81
N THR A 385 11.53 -23.17 16.91
CA THR A 385 12.73 -23.52 16.16
C THR A 385 12.84 -25.05 16.07
N PHE A 386 13.80 -25.52 15.30
CA PHE A 386 14.16 -26.92 15.17
C PHE A 386 15.67 -27.08 15.33
N GLU A 387 16.12 -28.30 15.59
CA GLU A 387 17.55 -28.59 15.76
C GLU A 387 18.28 -28.37 14.43
N GLN A 388 19.19 -27.41 14.39
CA GLN A 388 19.85 -26.99 13.15
C GLN A 388 20.84 -28.03 12.65
N VAL A 389 21.42 -28.83 13.55
CA VAL A 389 22.32 -29.93 13.18
C VAL A 389 21.48 -31.16 12.87
N ALA A 390 21.37 -31.51 11.59
CA ALA A 390 20.52 -32.63 11.12
C ALA A 390 20.76 -33.96 11.87
N ALA A 391 21.99 -34.22 12.33
CA ALA A 391 22.32 -35.43 13.10
C ALA A 391 21.71 -35.46 14.52
N ASN A 392 21.36 -34.29 15.07
CA ASN A 392 20.78 -34.14 16.40
C ASN A 392 19.25 -33.96 16.34
N SER A 393 18.68 -33.77 15.15
CA SER A 393 17.25 -33.54 14.97
C SER A 393 16.46 -34.85 15.09
N SER A 394 15.30 -34.77 15.72
CA SER A 394 14.28 -35.82 15.75
C SER A 394 13.53 -35.94 14.41
N HIS A 395 13.69 -34.99 13.49
CA HIS A 395 13.10 -35.05 12.16
C HIS A 395 13.86 -35.97 11.20
N THR A 396 13.14 -36.47 10.19
CA THR A 396 13.80 -37.13 9.06
C THR A 396 14.67 -36.13 8.28
N ALA A 397 15.73 -36.61 7.62
CA ALA A 397 16.61 -35.76 6.82
C ALA A 397 15.88 -34.94 5.75
N ARG A 398 14.79 -35.48 5.19
CA ARG A 398 13.93 -34.75 4.24
C ARG A 398 13.19 -33.60 4.93
N ARG A 399 12.50 -33.87 6.04
CA ARG A 399 11.76 -32.82 6.77
C ARG A 399 12.69 -31.75 7.34
N HIS A 400 13.86 -32.14 7.83
CA HIS A 400 14.89 -31.19 8.29
C HIS A 400 15.31 -30.22 7.17
N LYS A 401 15.56 -30.75 5.97
CA LYS A 401 15.84 -29.93 4.79
C LYS A 401 14.65 -29.03 4.43
N ASP A 402 13.44 -29.57 4.41
CA ASP A 402 12.23 -28.81 4.08
C ASP A 402 12.01 -27.65 5.07
N LEU A 403 12.24 -27.88 6.38
CA LEU A 403 12.18 -26.85 7.42
C LEU A 403 13.29 -25.79 7.26
N ALA A 404 14.50 -26.20 6.89
CA ALA A 404 15.60 -25.28 6.60
C ALA A 404 15.26 -24.36 5.42
N ASP A 405 14.69 -24.91 4.34
CA ASP A 405 14.24 -24.14 3.18
C ASP A 405 13.06 -23.21 3.53
N GLN A 406 12.14 -23.65 4.40
CA GLN A 406 11.04 -22.82 4.90
C GLN A 406 11.54 -21.67 5.78
N VAL A 407 12.40 -21.92 6.76
CA VAL A 407 12.95 -20.87 7.64
C VAL A 407 13.82 -19.88 6.85
N ALA A 408 14.55 -20.35 5.83
CA ALA A 408 15.29 -19.45 4.94
C ALA A 408 14.37 -18.44 4.23
N LYS A 409 13.11 -18.79 3.96
CA LYS A 409 12.12 -17.93 3.28
C LYS A 409 11.21 -17.15 4.24
N TYR A 410 10.74 -17.80 5.29
CA TYR A 410 9.64 -17.34 6.14
C TYR A 410 10.05 -17.09 7.59
N GLY A 411 11.26 -17.47 7.98
CA GLY A 411 11.75 -17.27 9.33
C GLY A 411 11.84 -15.79 9.66
N GLY A 412 11.51 -15.47 10.91
CA GLY A 412 11.67 -14.14 11.49
C GLY A 412 10.61 -13.81 12.52
N VAL A 413 10.71 -12.63 13.11
CA VAL A 413 9.71 -12.13 14.06
C VAL A 413 8.60 -11.44 13.29
N ARG A 414 7.34 -11.70 13.66
CA ARG A 414 6.19 -10.98 13.09
C ARG A 414 5.28 -10.52 14.22
N VAL A 415 4.79 -9.30 14.09
CA VAL A 415 3.82 -8.71 15.03
C VAL A 415 2.53 -8.48 14.28
N TYR A 416 1.44 -8.96 14.86
CA TYR A 416 0.11 -8.85 14.28
C TYR A 416 -0.80 -8.02 15.19
N ARG A 417 -1.66 -7.20 14.58
CA ARG A 417 -2.73 -6.46 15.24
C ARG A 417 -4.00 -6.67 14.42
N ASP A 418 -5.06 -7.13 15.08
CA ASP A 418 -6.35 -7.47 14.44
C ASP A 418 -6.21 -8.42 13.24
N GLY A 419 -5.23 -9.32 13.29
CA GLY A 419 -4.95 -10.30 12.23
C GLY A 419 -4.14 -9.78 11.05
N LEU A 420 -3.74 -8.50 11.02
CA LEU A 420 -2.84 -7.94 10.00
C LEU A 420 -1.44 -7.66 10.57
N ARG A 421 -0.42 -7.81 9.73
CA ARG A 421 0.97 -7.54 10.09
C ARG A 421 1.19 -6.05 10.36
N VAL A 422 1.86 -5.75 11.47
CA VAL A 422 2.25 -4.39 11.86
C VAL A 422 3.67 -4.12 11.38
N MET A 423 3.81 -3.35 10.30
CA MET A 423 5.12 -2.90 9.81
C MET A 423 5.62 -1.66 10.59
N PRO A 424 6.94 -1.47 10.75
CA PRO A 424 8.02 -2.35 10.28
C PRO A 424 8.40 -3.46 11.27
N TYR A 425 7.70 -3.61 12.40
CA TYR A 425 8.10 -4.51 13.49
C TYR A 425 8.33 -5.95 13.03
N GLY A 426 9.57 -6.43 13.21
CA GLY A 426 9.96 -7.77 12.79
C GLY A 426 10.44 -7.88 11.34
N SER A 427 10.61 -6.77 10.62
CA SER A 427 11.42 -6.75 9.39
C SER A 427 12.92 -6.67 9.72
N ALA A 428 13.76 -7.01 8.73
CA ALA A 428 15.22 -6.89 8.87
C ALA A 428 15.70 -5.45 9.16
N GLU A 429 14.93 -4.43 8.79
CA GLU A 429 15.28 -3.02 9.00
C GLU A 429 14.82 -2.48 10.37
N ALA A 430 13.82 -3.11 11.00
CA ALA A 430 13.31 -2.75 12.32
C ALA A 430 13.41 -3.94 13.28
N ASP A 431 14.64 -4.43 13.39
CA ASP A 431 15.04 -5.58 14.19
C ASP A 431 15.38 -5.16 15.62
N PHE A 432 14.35 -4.90 16.43
CA PHE A 432 14.47 -4.45 17.82
C PHE A 432 15.36 -5.34 18.70
N PHE A 433 15.51 -6.61 18.33
CA PHE A 433 16.26 -7.59 19.09
C PHE A 433 17.56 -8.03 18.40
N ALA A 434 17.93 -7.43 17.26
CA ALA A 434 19.05 -7.84 16.41
C ALA A 434 19.01 -9.33 15.98
N LEU A 435 17.81 -9.92 15.92
CA LEU A 435 17.55 -11.33 15.58
C LEU A 435 17.71 -11.60 14.07
N GLU A 436 17.33 -10.66 13.21
CA GLU A 436 17.55 -10.72 11.76
C GLU A 436 18.99 -10.30 11.38
N GLU A 437 19.58 -9.33 12.07
CA GLU A 437 20.98 -8.93 11.85
C GLU A 437 21.95 -10.09 12.15
N THR A 438 21.65 -10.90 13.18
CA THR A 438 22.42 -12.11 13.47
C THR A 438 22.24 -13.19 12.39
N ARG A 439 21.05 -13.33 11.81
CA ARG A 439 20.79 -14.24 10.68
C ARG A 439 21.65 -13.91 9.45
N GLN A 440 21.75 -12.64 9.06
CA GLN A 440 22.60 -12.21 7.95
C GLN A 440 24.09 -12.46 8.22
N LYS A 441 24.55 -12.24 9.44
CA LYS A 441 25.95 -12.50 9.85
C LYS A 441 26.32 -13.98 9.83
N HIS A 442 25.35 -14.89 9.97
CA HIS A 442 25.59 -16.33 9.89
C HIS A 442 25.61 -16.87 8.45
N ALA A 443 24.91 -16.24 7.51
CA ALA A 443 24.95 -16.61 6.09
C ALA A 443 26.32 -16.31 5.43
N GLY A 444 27.01 -15.25 5.86
CA GLY A 444 28.31 -14.84 5.30
C GLY A 444 29.54 -15.53 5.92
N ARG A 445 29.37 -16.43 6.90
CA ARG A 445 30.50 -17.06 7.62
C ARG A 445 30.88 -18.46 7.12
N TYR A 446 30.23 -18.92 6.06
CA TYR A 446 30.51 -20.18 5.37
C TYR A 446 30.80 -19.95 3.87
N PHE A 447 31.79 -19.11 3.57
CA PHE A 447 32.58 -19.18 2.33
C PHE A 447 34.04 -18.90 2.63
#